data_AF-A0A6P0TNW5-F1
#
_entry.id   AF-A0A6P0TNW5-F1
#
_cell.length_a   1.000
_cell.length_b   1.000
_cell.length_c   1.000
_cell.angle_alpha   90.00
_cell.angle_beta   90.00
_cell.angle_gamma   90.00
#
_symmetry.space_group_name_H-M   'P 1'
#
loop_
_entity.id
_entity.type
_entity.pdbx_description
1 polymer ?
#
loop_
_entity_poly.entity_id
_entity_poly.type
_entity_poly.pdbx_seq_one_letter_code
_entity_poly.pdbx_strand_id
1 'polypeptide(L)'
;QAPHFQPSTVSATPHRIMATDVNAVVLPATACGSSAVLSFVQTGAQIITVADNQTTMQVSPAALKIPALTVQSYPEAIGALVAQKAGIELAALYSDQHFARKGNPSSALQSLSSVPMT
;
A
#
# COMPACT_ATOMS: atom_id res chain seq x y z
N GLN A 1 -47.96 15.22 11.58
CA GLN A 1 -47.02 16.28 11.16
C GLN A 1 -45.67 15.61 10.90
N ALA A 2 -45.04 15.85 9.75
CA ALA A 2 -43.73 15.26 9.40
C ALA A 2 -42.58 16.23 9.77
N PRO A 3 -41.38 15.73 10.14
CA PRO A 3 -40.25 16.57 10.50
C PRO A 3 -39.76 17.38 9.29
N HIS A 4 -39.61 18.69 9.47
CA HIS A 4 -39.10 19.61 8.45
C HIS A 4 -37.58 19.70 8.56
N PHE A 5 -36.86 19.24 7.54
CA PHE A 5 -35.40 19.34 7.46
C PHE A 5 -35.04 20.76 6.99
N GLN A 6 -34.46 21.57 7.88
CA GLN A 6 -33.90 22.86 7.51
C GLN A 6 -32.49 22.64 6.95
N PRO A 7 -32.24 22.89 5.65
CA PRO A 7 -30.89 22.79 5.12
C PRO A 7 -30.06 23.91 5.74
N SER A 8 -29.16 23.56 6.65
CA SER A 8 -28.08 24.46 7.04
C SER A 8 -27.24 24.72 5.80
N THR A 9 -27.35 25.91 5.23
CA THR A 9 -26.49 26.37 4.13
C THR A 9 -25.09 26.64 4.69
N VAL A 10 -24.38 25.58 5.05
CA VAL A 10 -22.93 25.62 5.06
C VAL A 10 -22.54 25.90 3.62
N SER A 11 -22.00 27.09 3.36
CA SER A 11 -21.38 27.42 2.07
C SER A 11 -20.14 26.55 1.94
N ALA A 12 -20.35 25.28 1.60
CA ALA A 12 -19.29 24.36 1.23
C ALA A 12 -18.82 24.82 -0.14
N THR A 13 -17.75 25.61 -0.19
CA THR A 13 -16.93 25.61 -1.40
C THR A 13 -16.62 24.13 -1.67
N PRO A 14 -16.97 23.59 -2.85
CA PRO A 14 -16.69 22.20 -3.13
C PRO A 14 -15.17 22.06 -3.20
N HIS A 15 -14.54 21.67 -2.10
CA HIS A 15 -13.13 21.35 -2.06
C HIS A 15 -12.94 20.15 -2.98
N ARG A 16 -12.46 20.41 -4.20
CA ARG A 16 -12.21 19.37 -5.17
C ARG A 16 -10.95 18.62 -4.74
N ILE A 17 -11.10 17.32 -4.48
CA ILE A 17 -9.99 16.42 -4.18
C ILE A 17 -9.14 16.28 -5.45
N MET A 18 -7.89 16.70 -5.36
CA MET A 18 -6.88 16.56 -6.40
C MET A 18 -5.95 15.39 -6.07
N ALA A 19 -5.18 14.92 -7.07
CA ALA A 19 -4.21 13.86 -6.85
C ALA A 19 -3.17 14.21 -5.77
N THR A 20 -2.84 15.50 -5.62
CA THR A 20 -1.94 16.03 -4.58
C THR A 20 -2.49 15.93 -3.17
N ASP A 21 -3.81 15.77 -3.02
CA ASP A 21 -4.47 15.66 -1.72
C ASP A 21 -4.49 14.21 -1.20
N VAL A 22 -4.01 13.25 -2.02
CA VAL A 22 -4.03 11.82 -1.70
C VAL A 22 -2.67 11.40 -1.15
N ASN A 23 -2.62 11.04 0.13
CA ASN A 23 -1.39 10.58 0.78
C ASN A 23 -1.15 9.06 0.65
N ALA A 24 -2.18 8.28 0.35
CA ALA A 24 -2.09 6.83 0.22
C ALA A 24 -3.20 6.26 -0.67
N VAL A 25 -2.93 5.12 -1.31
CA VAL A 25 -3.86 4.36 -2.15
C VAL A 25 -3.89 2.92 -1.66
N VAL A 26 -5.08 2.42 -1.29
CA VAL A 26 -5.29 1.02 -0.89
C VAL A 26 -5.93 0.24 -2.02
N LEU A 27 -5.36 -0.91 -2.38
CA LEU A 27 -5.83 -1.74 -3.49
C LEU A 27 -5.56 -3.24 -3.27
N PRO A 28 -6.24 -4.14 -3.99
CA PRO A 28 -5.87 -5.55 -4.06
C PRO A 28 -4.42 -5.74 -4.54
N ALA A 29 -3.70 -6.71 -3.99
CA ALA A 29 -2.30 -6.97 -4.36
C ALA A 29 -2.11 -7.34 -5.85
N THR A 30 -3.16 -7.82 -6.50
CA THR A 30 -3.19 -8.22 -7.91
C THR A 30 -3.72 -7.13 -8.84
N ALA A 31 -4.00 -5.93 -8.32
CA ALA A 31 -4.64 -4.85 -9.07
C ALA A 31 -3.71 -3.68 -9.45
N CYS A 32 -2.39 -3.88 -9.46
CA CYS A 32 -1.42 -2.78 -9.61
C CYS A 32 -1.31 -2.23 -11.05
N GLY A 33 -1.86 -2.91 -12.05
CA GLY A 33 -1.76 -2.54 -13.46
C GLY A 33 -2.66 -1.38 -13.92
N SER A 34 -3.48 -0.81 -13.03
CA SER A 34 -4.37 0.30 -13.42
C SER A 34 -3.59 1.61 -13.64
N SER A 35 -4.02 2.40 -14.64
CA SER A 35 -3.41 3.71 -14.94
C SER A 35 -3.49 4.68 -13.76
N ALA A 36 -4.56 4.61 -12.97
CA ALA A 36 -4.71 5.39 -11.76
C ALA A 36 -3.59 5.08 -10.74
N VAL A 37 -3.34 3.80 -10.47
CA VAL A 37 -2.29 3.37 -9.52
C VAL A 37 -0.91 3.80 -10.02
N LEU A 38 -0.62 3.58 -11.32
CA LEU A 38 0.64 4.00 -11.93
C LEU A 38 0.84 5.52 -11.87
N SER A 39 -0.23 6.29 -12.05
CA SER A 39 -0.17 7.75 -11.90
C SER A 39 0.11 8.15 -10.44
N PHE A 40 -0.54 7.50 -9.46
CA PHE A 40 -0.30 7.80 -8.05
C PHE A 40 1.10 7.42 -7.55
N VAL A 41 1.72 6.37 -8.11
CA VAL A 41 3.12 6.03 -7.81
C VAL A 41 4.06 7.22 -8.10
N GLN A 42 3.72 8.06 -9.09
CA GLN A 42 4.52 9.24 -9.45
C GLN A 42 4.25 10.45 -8.54
N THR A 43 3.16 10.45 -7.77
CA THR A 43 2.79 11.56 -6.87
C THR A 43 3.46 11.48 -5.49
N GLY A 44 4.10 10.35 -5.16
CA GLY A 44 4.62 10.08 -3.81
C GLY A 44 3.57 9.54 -2.84
N ALA A 45 2.34 9.29 -3.29
CA ALA A 45 1.33 8.61 -2.49
C ALA A 45 1.80 7.19 -2.09
N GLN A 46 1.57 6.81 -0.85
CA GLN A 46 1.91 5.48 -0.35
C GLN A 46 0.98 4.43 -0.96
N ILE A 47 1.54 3.47 -1.69
CA ILE A 47 0.78 2.35 -2.26
C ILE A 47 0.69 1.24 -1.21
N ILE A 48 -0.55 0.87 -0.82
CA ILE A 48 -0.83 -0.19 0.15
C ILE A 48 -1.61 -1.30 -0.55
N THR A 49 -0.99 -2.46 -0.69
CA THR A 49 -1.59 -3.63 -1.35
C THR A 49 -2.12 -4.63 -0.33
N VAL A 50 -3.35 -5.11 -0.50
CA VAL A 50 -4.00 -6.10 0.36
C VAL A 50 -3.92 -7.49 -0.27
N ALA A 51 -3.23 -8.43 0.39
CA ALA A 51 -2.96 -9.76 -0.15
C ALA A 51 -4.21 -10.66 -0.21
N ASP A 52 -5.11 -10.53 0.77
CA ASP A 52 -6.33 -11.36 0.88
C ASP A 52 -7.46 -10.91 -0.05
N ASN A 53 -7.23 -9.88 -0.88
CA ASN A 53 -8.14 -9.52 -1.96
C ASN A 53 -7.47 -9.80 -3.31
N GLN A 54 -7.99 -10.78 -4.03
CA GLN A 54 -7.47 -11.26 -5.30
C GLN A 54 -8.37 -10.84 -6.45
N THR A 55 -7.78 -10.58 -7.62
CA THR A 55 -8.48 -10.12 -8.82
C THR A 55 -8.02 -10.89 -10.05
N THR A 56 -8.84 -10.92 -11.10
CA THR A 56 -8.52 -11.58 -12.38
C THR A 56 -7.31 -10.97 -13.09
N MET A 57 -7.00 -9.68 -12.84
CA MET A 57 -5.91 -8.98 -13.54
C MET A 57 -4.52 -9.54 -13.21
N GLN A 58 -4.31 -10.05 -12.00
CA GLN A 58 -3.06 -10.72 -11.57
C GLN A 58 -1.77 -9.90 -11.78
N VAL A 59 -1.85 -8.57 -11.66
CA VAL A 59 -0.68 -7.69 -11.76
C VAL A 59 -0.23 -7.25 -10.36
N SER A 60 0.90 -7.80 -9.92
CA SER A 60 1.51 -7.53 -8.62
C SER A 60 2.39 -6.27 -8.63
N PRO A 61 2.63 -5.62 -7.48
CA PRO A 61 3.53 -4.48 -7.41
C PRO A 61 4.97 -4.86 -7.80
N ALA A 62 5.39 -6.09 -7.47
CA ALA A 62 6.70 -6.63 -7.83
C ALA A 62 6.87 -6.77 -9.35
N ALA A 63 5.83 -7.21 -10.07
CA ALA A 63 5.85 -7.32 -11.52
C ALA A 63 6.07 -5.96 -12.21
N LEU A 64 5.60 -4.88 -11.57
CA LEU A 64 5.74 -3.51 -12.07
C LEU A 64 6.94 -2.75 -11.48
N LYS A 65 7.72 -3.37 -10.57
CA LYS A 65 8.82 -2.74 -9.83
C LYS A 65 8.42 -1.46 -9.10
N ILE A 66 7.18 -1.37 -8.62
CA ILE A 66 6.70 -0.22 -7.85
C ILE A 66 6.85 -0.47 -6.34
N PRO A 67 7.23 0.56 -5.55
CA PRO A 67 7.27 0.44 -4.11
C PRO A 67 5.84 0.34 -3.56
N ALA A 68 5.60 -0.66 -2.73
CA ALA A 68 4.32 -0.83 -2.05
C ALA A 68 4.52 -1.48 -0.67
N LEU A 69 3.67 -1.07 0.27
CA LEU A 69 3.46 -1.75 1.55
C LEU A 69 2.43 -2.86 1.32
N THR A 70 2.81 -4.11 1.53
CA THR A 70 1.87 -5.23 1.43
C THR A 70 1.38 -5.63 2.81
N VAL A 71 0.07 -5.57 2.99
CA VAL A 71 -0.65 -5.99 4.20
C VAL A 71 -1.50 -7.22 3.87
N GLN A 72 -1.83 -8.02 4.89
CA GLN A 72 -2.64 -9.21 4.70
C GLN A 72 -4.11 -8.85 4.44
N SER A 73 -4.68 -7.95 5.23
CA SER A 73 -6.12 -7.67 5.23
C SER A 73 -6.46 -6.17 5.25
N TYR A 74 -7.69 -5.80 4.91
CA TYR A 74 -8.13 -4.40 4.95
C TYR A 74 -8.09 -3.76 6.36
N PRO A 75 -8.42 -4.46 7.46
CA PRO A 75 -8.18 -3.93 8.80
C PRO A 75 -6.72 -3.57 9.06
N GLU A 76 -5.78 -4.36 8.56
CA GLU A 76 -4.34 -4.04 8.62
C GLU A 76 -4.01 -2.81 7.77
N ALA A 77 -4.63 -2.68 6.58
CA ALA A 77 -4.49 -1.47 5.75
C ALA A 77 -4.95 -0.21 6.50
N ILE A 78 -6.07 -0.30 7.24
CA ILE A 78 -6.55 0.80 8.09
C ILE A 78 -5.53 1.11 9.19
N GLY A 79 -4.98 0.09 9.86
CA GLY A 79 -3.92 0.27 10.86
C GLY A 79 -2.71 1.01 10.28
N ALA A 80 -2.29 0.64 9.07
CA ALA A 80 -1.20 1.31 8.36
C ALA A 80 -1.52 2.80 8.06
N LEU A 81 -2.74 3.10 7.62
CA LEU A 81 -3.17 4.49 7.40
C LEU A 81 -3.18 5.31 8.68
N VAL A 82 -3.66 4.74 9.79
CA VAL A 82 -3.68 5.41 11.10
C VAL A 82 -2.27 5.71 11.59
N ALA A 83 -1.34 4.75 11.49
CA ALA A 83 0.05 4.97 11.87
C ALA A 83 0.75 6.01 10.99
N GLN A 84 0.56 5.95 9.67
CA GLN A 84 1.07 6.97 8.75
C GLN A 84 0.57 8.37 9.16
N LYS A 85 -0.73 8.50 9.46
CA LYS A 85 -1.33 9.77 9.90
C LYS A 85 -0.80 10.24 11.27
N ALA A 86 -0.45 9.31 12.15
CA ALA A 86 0.11 9.59 13.47
C ALA A 86 1.63 9.86 13.45
N GLY A 87 2.30 9.71 12.29
CA GLY A 87 3.76 9.82 12.19
C GLY A 87 4.51 8.63 12.82
N ILE A 88 3.83 7.49 12.95
CA ILE A 88 4.39 6.25 13.50
C ILE A 88 5.02 5.45 12.36
N GLU A 89 6.25 5.02 12.58
CA GLU A 89 6.98 4.16 11.65
C GLU A 89 6.32 2.78 11.61
N LEU A 90 5.97 2.29 10.41
CA LEU A 90 5.14 1.10 10.25
C LEU A 90 5.85 -0.18 10.67
N ALA A 91 7.18 -0.27 10.59
CA ALA A 91 7.89 -1.44 11.09
C ALA A 91 7.70 -1.62 12.60
N ALA A 92 7.47 -0.53 13.36
CA ALA A 92 7.13 -0.60 14.77
C ALA A 92 5.76 -1.25 15.07
N LEU A 93 4.86 -1.35 14.08
CA LEU A 93 3.58 -2.07 14.24
C LEU A 93 3.69 -3.57 14.02
N TYR A 94 4.75 -4.03 13.37
CA TYR A 94 5.01 -5.45 13.21
C TYR A 94 5.71 -5.95 14.47
N SER A 95 5.05 -6.86 15.21
CA SER A 95 5.77 -7.70 16.16
C SER A 95 6.87 -8.46 15.41
N ASP A 96 8.02 -8.66 16.05
CA ASP A 96 9.33 -9.17 15.57
C ASP A 96 9.35 -10.41 14.63
N GLN A 97 8.22 -10.93 14.14
CA GLN A 97 8.13 -12.21 13.42
C GLN A 97 8.02 -12.11 11.89
N HIS A 98 8.08 -10.94 11.25
CA HIS A 98 7.94 -10.85 9.78
C HIS A 98 8.86 -9.86 9.03
N PHE A 99 9.63 -9.02 9.72
CA PHE A 99 10.62 -8.13 9.09
C PHE A 99 11.75 -8.92 8.37
N ALA A 100 11.95 -10.19 8.73
CA ALA A 100 13.04 -11.02 8.23
C ALA A 100 12.89 -11.58 6.80
N ARG A 101 11.82 -11.25 6.04
CA ARG A 101 11.60 -11.86 4.71
C ARG A 101 11.84 -10.98 3.48
N LYS A 102 12.26 -9.73 3.63
CA LYS A 102 12.68 -8.91 2.48
C LYS A 102 14.20 -8.81 2.39
N GLY A 103 14.79 -9.85 1.81
CA GLY A 103 16.05 -9.83 1.04
C GLY A 103 17.27 -9.22 1.72
N ASN A 104 18.05 -10.05 2.41
CA ASN A 104 19.48 -9.80 2.54
C ASN A 104 20.14 -10.06 1.16
N PRO A 105 20.77 -9.08 0.49
CA PRO A 105 21.56 -9.34 -0.72
C PRO A 105 22.82 -10.16 -0.44
N SER A 106 23.17 -10.43 0.83
CA SER A 106 24.38 -11.18 1.20
C SER A 106 24.23 -12.71 1.17
N SER A 107 23.01 -13.25 1.08
CA SER A 107 22.81 -14.72 1.02
C SER A 107 22.97 -15.29 -0.40
N ALA A 108 23.00 -14.44 -1.44
CA ALA A 108 23.22 -14.89 -2.82
C ALA A 108 24.69 -15.18 -3.17
N LEU A 109 25.65 -14.73 -2.36
CA LEU A 109 27.09 -14.87 -2.66
C LEU A 109 27.77 -16.06 -1.97
N GLN A 110 27.06 -16.85 -1.15
CA GLN A 110 27.63 -18.04 -0.49
C GLN A 110 27.36 -19.37 -1.21
N SER A 111 26.62 -19.36 -2.34
CA SER A 111 26.26 -20.59 -3.05
C SER A 111 27.16 -20.95 -4.26
N LEU A 112 28.24 -20.20 -4.53
CA LEU A 112 29.09 -20.40 -5.71
C LEU A 112 30.51 -20.94 -5.42
N SER A 113 30.84 -21.34 -4.19
CA SER A 113 32.21 -21.81 -3.85
C SER A 113 32.39 -23.33 -3.74
N SER A 114 31.48 -24.14 -4.26
CA SER A 114 31.62 -25.60 -4.20
C SER A 114 31.33 -26.26 -5.55
N VAL A 115 32.26 -26.13 -6.49
CA VAL A 115 32.38 -27.06 -7.62
C VAL A 115 33.58 -27.97 -7.31
N PRO A 116 33.39 -29.30 -7.21
CA PRO A 116 34.51 -30.23 -7.11
C PRO A 116 35.03 -30.52 -8.52
N MET A 117 36.35 -30.44 -8.74
CA MET A 117 37.01 -31.14 -9.84
C MET A 117 38.23 -31.89 -9.32
N THR A 118 38.15 -33.20 -9.55
CA THR A 118 39.23 -34.18 -9.75
C THR A 118 40.54 -33.63 -10.28
#